data_AF-A0A931MHJ0-F1
#
_entry.id   AF-A0A931MHJ0-F1
#
_cell.length_a   1.000
_cell.length_b   1.000
_cell.length_c   1.000
_cell.angle_alpha   90.00
_cell.angle_beta   90.00
_cell.angle_gamma   90.00
#
_symmetry.space_group_name_H-M   'P 1'
#
loop_
_entity.id
_entity.type
_entity.pdbx_description
1 polymer ?
#
loop_
_entity_poly.entity_id
_entity_poly.type
_entity_poly.pdbx_seq_one_letter_code
_entity_poly.pdbx_strand_id
1 'polypeptide(L)'
;MGDRESKYVTSSRPVNLRTAMRDAAPPDPPVNTVLRDRIAAAQARARLGSPLAEQVRSRAPDATRLQPTAIAAALFATACGAAALFALIQGLPLAGMAAGAGVIAGCFLVWHAQRRPPRAPAGEAPPLFDHASLQALDRMLAEVAVEIPEHIALQLAEFNRMVVRLSGQAAVADGEFTLEDRMYITECVRRYLPDTLQAYLAIPSDRRDAVLLEGNRSAADLLAQQLELLRGELEQREARLARSAADSLLRQQRFLQAKRKP
;
A
#
# COMPACT_ATOMS: atom_id res chain seq x y z
N MET A 1 9.38 5.27 -95.52
CA MET A 1 10.74 4.78 -95.18
C MET A 1 11.46 5.95 -94.50
N GLY A 2 11.67 6.00 -93.19
CA GLY A 2 11.37 5.10 -92.08
C GLY A 2 11.60 5.86 -90.77
N ASP A 3 10.71 5.64 -89.80
CA ASP A 3 10.83 6.11 -88.43
C ASP A 3 12.10 5.54 -87.77
N ARG A 4 12.83 6.39 -87.03
CA ARG A 4 13.89 5.95 -86.12
C ARG A 4 13.48 6.31 -84.69
N GLU A 5 12.85 5.34 -84.03
CA GLU A 5 12.60 5.37 -82.59
C GLU A 5 13.92 5.39 -81.82
N SER A 6 14.15 6.43 -81.02
CA SER A 6 15.25 6.46 -80.05
C SER A 6 14.85 5.67 -78.81
N LYS A 7 15.36 4.45 -78.66
CA LYS A 7 15.32 3.67 -77.42
C LYS A 7 16.26 4.28 -76.38
N TYR A 8 15.76 5.18 -75.55
CA TYR A 8 16.42 5.54 -74.30
C TYR A 8 15.96 4.57 -73.19
N VAL A 9 16.90 3.76 -72.70
CA VAL A 9 16.72 2.93 -71.51
C VAL A 9 17.16 3.76 -70.31
N THR A 10 16.21 4.24 -69.51
CA THR A 10 16.49 4.90 -68.23
C THR A 10 16.47 3.83 -67.14
N SER A 11 17.65 3.42 -66.66
CA SER A 11 17.74 2.59 -65.45
C SER A 11 17.54 3.49 -64.23
N SER A 12 16.44 3.31 -63.51
CA SER A 12 16.06 4.01 -62.28
C SER A 12 16.87 3.58 -61.03
N ARG A 13 18.12 3.14 -61.21
CA ARG A 13 19.00 2.78 -60.10
C ARG A 13 19.94 3.94 -59.76
N PRO A 14 20.00 4.37 -58.49
CA PRO A 14 20.92 5.43 -58.09
C PRO A 14 22.37 4.97 -58.31
N VAL A 15 23.11 5.75 -59.11
CA VAL A 15 24.49 5.48 -59.53
C VAL A 15 25.51 5.77 -58.42
N ASN A 16 25.08 6.19 -57.23
CA ASN A 16 25.96 6.46 -56.10
C ASN A 16 25.51 5.74 -54.82
N LEU A 17 26.12 4.58 -54.56
CA LEU A 17 26.04 3.88 -53.27
C LEU A 17 26.72 4.66 -52.13
N ARG A 18 27.56 5.66 -52.47
CA ARG A 18 28.36 6.43 -51.50
C ARG A 18 27.59 7.57 -50.83
N THR A 19 26.52 8.07 -51.44
CA THR A 19 25.65 9.11 -50.86
C THR A 19 24.43 8.53 -50.14
N ALA A 20 23.98 7.32 -50.48
CA ALA A 20 22.82 6.69 -49.84
C ALA A 20 23.06 6.28 -48.37
N MET A 21 24.30 6.04 -47.95
CA MET A 21 24.59 5.68 -46.55
C MET A 21 24.60 6.87 -45.57
N ARG A 22 24.48 8.12 -46.05
CA ARG A 22 24.58 9.30 -45.19
C ARG A 22 23.23 9.82 -44.65
N ASP A 23 22.11 9.32 -45.16
CA ASP A 23 20.76 9.70 -44.72
C ASP A 23 20.09 8.68 -43.79
N ALA A 24 20.80 7.60 -43.42
CA ALA A 24 20.32 6.72 -42.36
C ALA A 24 20.59 7.39 -41.01
N ALA A 25 19.58 8.12 -40.50
CA ALA A 25 19.55 8.55 -39.12
C ALA A 25 19.88 7.34 -38.21
N PRO A 26 20.79 7.48 -37.23
CA PRO A 26 21.10 6.39 -36.33
C PRO A 26 19.80 5.90 -35.67
N PRO A 27 19.59 4.58 -35.54
CA PRO A 27 18.44 4.06 -34.81
C PRO A 27 18.48 4.62 -33.38
N ASP A 28 17.35 5.17 -32.93
CA ASP A 28 17.23 5.71 -31.58
C ASP A 28 17.74 4.66 -30.57
N PRO A 29 18.55 5.06 -29.58
CA PRO A 29 19.09 4.12 -28.61
C PRO A 29 17.95 3.37 -27.91
N PRO A 30 18.11 2.06 -27.65
CA PRO A 30 17.06 1.25 -27.03
C PRO A 30 16.71 1.85 -25.68
N VAL A 31 15.50 2.42 -25.57
CA VAL A 31 15.10 3.07 -24.33
C VAL A 31 14.87 2.00 -23.28
N ASN A 32 15.70 2.04 -22.23
CA ASN A 32 15.64 1.10 -21.13
C ASN A 32 14.34 1.30 -20.35
N THR A 33 13.39 0.37 -20.51
CA THR A 33 12.06 0.39 -19.87
C THR A 33 12.18 0.42 -18.35
N VAL A 34 13.16 -0.28 -17.78
CA VAL A 34 13.41 -0.31 -16.33
C VAL A 34 13.78 1.07 -15.78
N LEU A 35 14.52 1.88 -16.56
CA LEU A 35 14.85 3.24 -16.14
C LEU A 35 13.62 4.16 -16.19
N ARG A 36 12.76 4.01 -17.21
CA ARG A 36 11.48 4.75 -17.28
C ARG A 36 10.60 4.43 -16.09
N ASP A 37 10.43 3.14 -15.77
CA ASP A 37 9.61 2.70 -14.64
C ASP A 37 10.14 3.24 -13.31
N ARG A 38 11.46 3.27 -13.12
CA ARG A 38 12.09 3.84 -11.93
C ARG A 38 11.87 5.34 -11.81
N ILE A 39 11.97 6.08 -12.93
CA ILE A 39 11.73 7.53 -12.94
C ILE A 39 10.26 7.81 -12.65
N ALA A 40 9.33 7.10 -13.27
CA ALA A 40 7.90 7.24 -13.03
C ALA A 40 7.54 6.93 -11.56
N ALA A 41 8.07 5.82 -11.01
CA ALA A 41 7.87 5.48 -9.60
C ALA A 41 8.47 6.53 -8.64
N ALA A 42 9.62 7.12 -8.98
CA ALA A 42 10.23 8.18 -8.19
C ALA A 42 9.42 9.48 -8.22
N GLN A 43 8.89 9.86 -9.40
CA GLN A 43 8.02 11.02 -9.57
C GLN A 43 6.68 10.83 -8.83
N ALA A 44 6.07 9.65 -8.96
CA ALA A 44 4.88 9.28 -8.23
C ALA A 44 5.11 9.39 -6.72
N ARG A 45 6.24 8.88 -6.23
CA ARG A 45 6.60 8.98 -4.81
C ARG A 45 6.81 10.42 -4.35
N ALA A 46 7.41 11.26 -5.20
CA ALA A 46 7.63 12.67 -4.89
C ALA A 46 6.32 13.48 -4.83
N ARG A 47 5.36 13.20 -5.70
CA ARG A 47 4.08 13.95 -5.79
C ARG A 47 2.99 13.37 -4.88
N LEU A 48 2.88 12.05 -4.80
CA LEU A 48 1.77 11.35 -4.13
C LEU A 48 2.15 10.71 -2.79
N GLY A 49 3.44 10.66 -2.45
CA GLY A 49 3.94 10.01 -1.23
C GLY A 49 4.30 8.53 -1.41
N SER A 50 4.50 7.80 -0.31
CA SER A 50 4.82 6.36 -0.40
C SER A 50 3.66 5.54 -0.98
N PRO A 51 3.93 4.38 -1.61
CA PRO A 51 2.88 3.49 -2.12
C PRO A 51 1.87 3.10 -1.04
N LEU A 52 0.57 3.10 -1.37
CA LEU A 52 -0.51 2.75 -0.47
C LEU A 52 -0.36 1.34 0.09
N ALA A 53 0.03 0.38 -0.74
CA ALA A 53 0.24 -1.00 -0.34
C ALA A 53 1.32 -1.13 0.74
N GLU A 54 2.36 -0.29 0.69
CA GLU A 54 3.42 -0.20 1.70
C GLU A 54 2.91 0.48 2.97
N GLN A 55 2.22 1.62 2.85
CA GLN A 55 1.69 2.38 3.98
C GLN A 55 0.67 1.57 4.80
N VAL A 56 -0.30 0.94 4.14
CA VAL A 56 -1.33 0.13 4.81
C VAL A 56 -0.70 -1.09 5.49
N ARG A 57 0.28 -1.74 4.84
CA ARG A 57 1.00 -2.88 5.44
C ARG A 57 1.79 -2.45 6.68
N SER A 58 2.53 -1.33 6.61
CA SER A 58 3.34 -0.84 7.74
C SER A 58 2.50 -0.47 8.98
N ARG A 59 1.21 -0.20 8.77
CA ARG A 59 0.25 0.16 9.82
C ARG A 59 -0.48 -1.03 10.40
N ALA A 60 -0.51 -2.17 9.71
CA ALA A 60 -1.07 -3.40 10.27
C ALA A 60 -0.28 -3.76 11.54
N PRO A 61 -0.94 -4.03 12.67
CA PRO A 61 -0.24 -4.43 13.87
C PRO A 61 0.49 -5.74 13.59
N ASP A 62 1.82 -5.73 13.64
CA ASP A 62 2.63 -6.94 13.51
C ASP A 62 2.15 -7.98 14.53
N ALA A 63 1.49 -9.02 14.03
CA ALA A 63 1.07 -10.20 14.80
C ALA A 63 2.27 -10.97 15.39
N THR A 64 3.50 -10.59 15.01
CA THR A 64 4.78 -11.12 15.46
C THR A 64 5.48 -10.25 16.51
N ARG A 65 4.74 -9.48 17.32
CA ARG A 65 5.29 -8.96 18.58
C ARG A 65 5.58 -10.14 19.51
N LEU A 66 6.83 -10.63 19.46
CA LEU A 66 7.41 -11.49 20.48
C LEU A 66 7.14 -10.84 21.84
N GLN A 67 6.34 -11.51 22.67
CA GLN A 67 5.95 -10.94 23.95
C GLN A 67 7.20 -10.70 24.80
N PRO A 68 7.33 -9.54 25.46
CA PRO A 68 8.50 -9.22 26.29
C PRO A 68 8.73 -10.25 27.41
N THR A 69 7.69 -10.98 27.80
CA THR A 69 7.74 -12.12 28.72
C THR A 69 8.54 -13.30 28.17
N ALA A 70 8.50 -13.57 26.86
CA ALA A 70 9.27 -14.64 26.24
C ALA A 70 10.77 -14.32 26.19
N ILE A 71 11.13 -13.07 25.94
CA ILE A 71 12.53 -12.59 25.97
C ILE A 71 13.06 -12.64 27.42
N ALA A 72 12.27 -12.15 28.39
CA ALA A 72 12.64 -12.21 29.80
C ALA A 72 12.82 -13.65 30.30
N ALA A 73 11.95 -14.58 29.88
CA ALA A 73 12.06 -15.99 30.25
C ALA A 73 13.31 -16.66 29.65
N ALA A 74 13.67 -16.34 28.40
CA ALA A 74 14.89 -16.85 27.76
C ALA A 74 16.17 -16.35 28.44
N LEU A 75 16.19 -15.07 28.85
CA LEU A 75 17.31 -14.48 29.59
C LEU A 75 17.43 -15.08 31.01
N PHE A 76 16.31 -15.33 31.68
CA PHE A 76 16.31 -15.93 33.00
C PHE A 76 16.78 -17.39 32.96
N ALA A 77 16.34 -18.17 31.96
CA ALA A 77 16.77 -19.56 31.78
C ALA A 77 18.27 -19.68 31.50
N THR A 78 18.83 -18.79 30.68
CA THR A 78 20.27 -18.77 30.38
C THR A 78 21.10 -18.38 31.60
N ALA A 79 20.68 -17.36 32.37
CA ALA A 79 21.36 -16.96 33.59
C ALA A 79 21.32 -18.05 34.68
N CYS A 80 20.17 -18.69 34.90
CA CYS A 80 20.05 -19.81 35.85
C CYS A 80 20.85 -21.04 35.42
N GLY A 81 20.90 -21.35 34.12
CA GLY A 81 21.71 -22.44 33.59
C GLY A 81 23.22 -22.24 33.83
N ALA A 82 23.72 -21.02 33.64
CA ALA A 82 25.11 -20.68 33.92
C ALA A 82 25.44 -20.78 35.42
N ALA A 83 24.54 -20.31 36.29
CA ALA A 83 24.71 -20.42 37.75
C ALA A 83 24.68 -21.88 38.24
N ALA A 84 23.83 -22.73 37.66
CA ALA A 84 23.79 -24.16 37.96
C ALA A 84 25.10 -24.87 37.62
N LEU A 85 25.66 -24.56 36.44
CA LEU A 85 26.94 -25.11 36.00
C LEU A 85 28.08 -24.70 36.94
N PHE A 86 28.11 -23.43 37.36
CA PHE A 86 29.13 -22.91 38.28
C PHE A 86 29.04 -23.54 39.68
N ALA A 87 27.81 -23.74 40.19
CA ALA A 87 27.59 -24.37 41.49
C ALA A 87 28.00 -25.85 41.53
N LEU A 88 27.82 -26.56 40.41
CA LEU A 88 28.26 -27.95 40.23
C LEU A 88 29.80 -28.08 40.24
N ILE A 89 30.49 -27.14 39.60
CA ILE A 89 31.97 -27.13 39.57
C ILE A 89 32.57 -26.86 40.96
N GLN A 90 31.90 -26.07 41.81
CA GLN A 90 32.37 -25.76 43.16
C GLN A 90 32.02 -26.82 44.23
N GLY A 91 31.38 -27.94 43.85
CA GLY A 91 31.11 -29.04 44.77
C GLY A 91 30.04 -28.73 45.83
N LEU A 92 29.13 -27.80 45.54
CA LEU A 92 27.96 -27.50 46.38
C LEU A 92 26.71 -28.20 45.81
N PRO A 93 26.45 -29.48 46.16
CA PRO A 93 25.38 -30.27 45.55
C PRO A 93 23.99 -29.68 45.79
N LEU A 94 23.77 -29.07 46.96
CA LEU A 94 22.50 -28.42 47.31
C LEU A 94 22.20 -27.17 46.46
N ALA A 95 23.24 -26.38 46.13
CA ALA A 95 23.10 -25.22 45.26
C ALA A 95 22.87 -25.64 43.79
N GLY A 96 23.53 -26.72 43.34
CA GLY A 96 23.30 -27.31 42.02
C GLY A 96 21.87 -27.83 41.83
N MET A 97 21.27 -28.46 42.85
CA MET A 97 19.88 -28.93 42.79
C MET A 97 18.86 -27.78 42.71
N ALA A 98 19.04 -26.72 43.49
CA ALA A 98 18.16 -25.55 43.45
C ALA A 98 18.21 -24.83 42.09
N ALA A 99 19.41 -24.69 41.52
CA ALA A 99 19.59 -24.07 40.21
C ALA A 99 19.05 -24.95 39.07
N GLY A 100 19.24 -26.28 39.16
CA GLY A 100 18.65 -27.25 38.22
C GLY A 100 17.11 -27.24 38.23
N ALA A 101 16.48 -27.10 39.40
CA ALA A 101 15.04 -26.93 39.51
C ALA A 101 14.55 -25.64 38.82
N GLY A 102 15.33 -24.56 38.89
CA GLY A 102 15.06 -23.31 38.17
C GLY A 102 15.10 -23.47 36.65
N VAL A 103 16.07 -24.24 36.12
CA VAL A 103 16.14 -24.55 34.69
C VAL A 103 14.96 -25.40 34.24
N ILE A 104 14.58 -26.42 35.02
CA ILE A 104 13.42 -27.27 34.70
C ILE A 104 12.13 -26.44 34.74
N ALA A 105 11.95 -25.58 35.75
CA ALA A 105 10.79 -24.70 35.82
C ALA A 105 10.75 -23.68 34.67
N GLY A 106 11.91 -23.11 34.29
CA GLY A 106 12.04 -22.21 33.15
C GLY A 106 11.73 -22.89 31.81
N CYS A 107 12.30 -24.07 31.57
CA CYS A 107 12.01 -24.88 30.39
C CYS A 107 10.55 -25.34 30.37
N PHE A 108 9.97 -25.70 31.53
CA PHE A 108 8.57 -26.06 31.65
C PHE A 108 7.66 -24.87 31.34
N LEU A 109 7.98 -23.66 31.82
CA LEU A 109 7.23 -22.44 31.50
C LEU A 109 7.33 -22.08 30.00
N VAL A 110 8.51 -22.20 29.39
CA VAL A 110 8.71 -21.98 27.95
C VAL A 110 7.95 -23.03 27.13
N TRP A 111 8.05 -24.30 27.51
CA TRP A 111 7.33 -25.39 26.86
C TRP A 111 5.83 -25.27 27.02
N HIS A 112 5.34 -24.85 28.19
CA HIS A 112 3.92 -24.64 28.44
C HIS A 112 3.40 -23.35 27.78
N ALA A 113 4.26 -22.34 27.57
CA ALA A 113 3.95 -21.16 26.77
C ALA A 113 3.91 -21.47 25.26
N GLN A 114 4.79 -22.35 24.78
CA GLN A 114 4.80 -22.86 23.40
C GLN A 114 3.67 -23.86 23.13
N ARG A 115 3.23 -24.60 24.16
CA ARG A 115 2.09 -25.53 24.11
C ARG A 115 0.74 -24.89 24.37
N ARG A 116 0.68 -23.60 24.69
CA ARG A 116 -0.57 -22.88 24.53
C ARG A 116 -0.86 -22.92 23.02
N PRO A 117 -1.98 -23.52 22.59
CA PRO A 117 -2.33 -23.45 21.17
C PRO A 117 -2.26 -21.98 20.79
N PRO A 118 -1.70 -21.62 19.62
CA PRO A 118 -1.80 -20.25 19.12
C PRO A 118 -3.26 -19.89 19.32
N ARG A 119 -3.52 -18.89 20.16
CA ARG A 119 -4.87 -18.43 20.43
C ARG A 119 -5.42 -18.14 19.04
N ALA A 120 -6.31 -18.99 18.54
CA ALA A 120 -6.89 -18.81 17.22
C ALA A 120 -7.28 -17.33 17.18
N PRO A 121 -6.76 -16.54 16.23
CA PRO A 121 -7.03 -15.12 16.22
C PRO A 121 -8.55 -15.01 16.31
N ALA A 122 -9.04 -14.36 17.37
CA ALA A 122 -10.46 -14.12 17.53
C ALA A 122 -10.89 -13.49 16.21
N GLY A 123 -11.70 -14.21 15.43
CA GLY A 123 -11.83 -14.10 13.97
C GLY A 123 -11.32 -12.76 13.45
N GLU A 124 -10.09 -12.75 12.95
CA GLU A 124 -9.46 -11.54 12.46
C GLU A 124 -10.39 -10.99 11.38
N ALA A 125 -11.02 -9.85 11.67
CA ALA A 125 -11.93 -9.24 10.72
C ALA A 125 -11.16 -9.08 9.41
N PRO A 126 -11.74 -9.51 8.27
CA PRO A 126 -11.02 -9.46 7.01
C PRO A 126 -10.48 -8.03 6.79
N PRO A 127 -9.24 -7.90 6.32
CA PRO A 127 -8.64 -6.58 6.12
C PRO A 127 -9.55 -5.75 5.22
N LEU A 128 -9.71 -4.46 5.56
CA LEU A 128 -10.61 -3.57 4.82
C LEU A 128 -10.27 -3.53 3.32
N PHE A 129 -8.98 -3.61 3.00
CA PHE A 129 -8.48 -3.58 1.64
C PHE A 129 -7.73 -4.87 1.31
N ASP A 130 -8.00 -5.40 0.15
CA ASP A 130 -7.18 -6.44 -0.45
C ASP A 130 -5.84 -5.87 -0.94
N HIS A 131 -4.75 -6.61 -0.69
CA HIS A 131 -3.41 -6.15 -1.03
C HIS A 131 -3.19 -6.03 -2.54
N ALA A 132 -3.77 -6.92 -3.34
CA ALA A 132 -3.64 -6.86 -4.80
C ALA A 132 -4.35 -5.61 -5.36
N SER A 133 -5.50 -5.24 -4.78
CA SER A 133 -6.22 -4.01 -5.14
C SER A 133 -5.39 -2.75 -4.86
N LEU A 134 -4.72 -2.68 -3.70
CA LEU A 134 -3.83 -1.56 -3.37
C LEU A 134 -2.63 -1.48 -4.34
N GLN A 135 -2.01 -2.61 -4.66
CA GLN A 135 -0.89 -2.66 -5.62
C GLN A 135 -1.31 -2.29 -7.05
N ALA A 136 -2.54 -2.63 -7.45
CA ALA A 136 -3.07 -2.24 -8.74
C ALA A 136 -3.28 -0.72 -8.81
N LEU A 137 -3.86 -0.14 -7.76
CA LEU A 137 -4.02 1.31 -7.64
C LEU A 137 -2.66 2.03 -7.62
N ASP A 138 -1.67 1.53 -6.87
CA ASP A 138 -0.33 2.13 -6.82
C ASP A 138 0.35 2.20 -8.20
N ARG A 139 0.18 1.15 -9.03
CA ARG A 139 0.69 1.15 -10.40
C ARG A 139 0.00 2.20 -11.27
N MET A 140 -1.32 2.28 -11.19
CA MET A 140 -2.10 3.27 -11.93
C MET A 140 -1.77 4.70 -11.51
N LEU A 141 -1.62 4.95 -10.20
CA LEU A 141 -1.19 6.24 -9.69
C LEU A 141 0.21 6.61 -10.18
N ALA A 142 1.12 5.65 -10.35
CA ALA A 142 2.44 5.92 -10.88
C ALA A 142 2.42 6.36 -12.36
N GLU A 143 1.54 5.76 -13.17
CA GLU A 143 1.32 6.17 -14.56
C GLU A 143 0.69 7.57 -14.63
N VAL A 144 -0.39 7.77 -13.88
CA VAL A 144 -1.13 9.04 -13.84
C VAL A 144 -0.27 10.20 -13.32
N ALA A 145 0.60 9.97 -12.33
CA ALA A 145 1.41 11.00 -11.69
C ALA A 145 2.31 11.78 -12.66
N VAL A 146 2.66 11.20 -13.81
CA VAL A 146 3.49 11.86 -14.83
C VAL A 146 2.68 12.89 -15.64
N GLU A 147 1.38 12.64 -15.82
CA GLU A 147 0.56 13.36 -16.80
C GLU A 147 -0.45 14.33 -16.17
N ILE A 148 -0.64 14.28 -14.85
CA ILE A 148 -1.64 15.13 -14.17
C ILE A 148 -1.11 16.51 -13.76
N PRO A 149 -1.99 17.53 -13.79
CA PRO A 149 -1.77 18.81 -13.14
C PRO A 149 -1.52 18.68 -11.63
N GLU A 150 -0.81 19.65 -11.06
CA GLU A 150 -0.42 19.63 -9.64
C GLU A 150 -1.61 19.61 -8.68
N HIS A 151 -2.68 20.35 -8.97
CA HIS A 151 -3.86 20.37 -8.09
C HIS A 151 -4.55 19.00 -7.99
N ILE A 152 -4.58 18.22 -9.08
CA ILE A 152 -5.10 16.85 -9.09
C ILE A 152 -4.18 15.92 -8.31
N ALA A 153 -2.86 16.10 -8.45
CA ALA A 153 -1.88 15.32 -7.68
C ALA A 153 -2.07 15.52 -6.16
N LEU A 154 -2.33 16.76 -5.73
CA LEU A 154 -2.64 17.07 -4.33
C LEU A 154 -3.91 16.37 -3.84
N GLN A 155 -4.99 16.38 -4.64
CA GLN A 155 -6.24 15.68 -4.29
C GLN A 155 -6.04 14.16 -4.18
N LEU A 156 -5.27 13.55 -5.09
CA LEU A 156 -4.93 12.13 -5.02
C LEU A 156 -4.05 11.80 -3.80
N ALA A 157 -3.09 12.66 -3.46
CA ALA A 157 -2.29 12.49 -2.26
C ALA A 157 -3.15 12.56 -0.99
N GLU A 158 -4.14 13.44 -0.95
CA GLU A 158 -5.11 13.52 0.16
C GLU A 158 -6.00 12.29 0.24
N PHE A 159 -6.51 11.82 -0.90
CA PHE A 159 -7.25 10.55 -0.99
C PHE A 159 -6.42 9.39 -0.43
N ASN A 160 -5.14 9.29 -0.82
CA ASN A 160 -4.24 8.24 -0.33
C ASN A 160 -4.08 8.28 1.19
N ARG A 161 -3.88 9.49 1.77
CA ARG A 161 -3.81 9.64 3.24
C ARG A 161 -5.10 9.19 3.91
N MET A 162 -6.25 9.49 3.32
CA MET A 162 -7.56 9.08 3.88
C MET A 162 -7.76 7.57 3.83
N VAL A 163 -7.40 6.90 2.72
CA VAL A 163 -7.39 5.43 2.64
C VAL A 163 -6.53 4.82 3.75
N VAL A 164 -5.33 5.38 3.97
CA VAL A 164 -4.43 4.91 5.04
C VAL A 164 -5.03 5.15 6.42
N ARG A 165 -5.68 6.28 6.70
CA ARG A 165 -6.38 6.51 7.98
C ARG A 165 -7.51 5.51 8.19
N LEU A 166 -8.39 5.35 7.20
CA LEU A 166 -9.53 4.43 7.24
C LEU A 166 -9.10 2.97 7.43
N SER A 167 -7.99 2.56 6.79
CA SER A 167 -7.44 1.20 6.95
C SER A 167 -7.12 0.86 8.42
N GLY A 168 -6.60 1.83 9.18
CA GLY A 168 -6.23 1.62 10.58
C GLY A 168 -7.42 1.69 11.54
N GLN A 169 -8.45 2.46 11.21
CA GLN A 169 -9.60 2.66 12.09
C GLN A 169 -10.68 1.59 11.92
N ALA A 170 -10.89 1.08 10.70
CA ALA A 170 -11.91 0.08 10.41
C ALA A 170 -11.66 -1.29 11.07
N ALA A 171 -10.41 -1.57 11.46
CA ALA A 171 -10.06 -2.78 12.24
C ALA A 171 -10.62 -2.74 13.67
N VAL A 172 -10.94 -1.54 14.19
CA VAL A 172 -11.36 -1.31 15.59
C VAL A 172 -12.85 -0.92 15.67
N ALA A 173 -13.50 -0.74 14.53
CA ALA A 173 -14.85 -0.21 14.46
C ALA A 173 -15.92 -1.29 14.75
N ASP A 174 -16.53 -1.19 15.93
CA ASP A 174 -17.81 -1.82 16.30
C ASP A 174 -18.92 -0.75 16.30
N GLY A 175 -20.15 -1.12 15.90
CA GLY A 175 -21.35 -0.25 16.02
C GLY A 175 -21.91 0.30 14.70
N GLU A 176 -22.04 1.64 14.60
CA GLU A 176 -22.73 2.37 13.52
C GLU A 176 -22.04 2.29 12.14
N PHE A 177 -20.83 1.75 12.09
CA PHE A 177 -20.10 1.55 10.84
C PHE A 177 -20.62 0.30 10.13
N THR A 178 -21.39 0.52 9.07
CA THR A 178 -22.16 -0.53 8.41
C THR A 178 -21.33 -1.37 7.43
N LEU A 179 -21.85 -2.53 7.04
CA LEU A 179 -21.29 -3.33 5.95
C LEU A 179 -21.26 -2.55 4.63
N GLU A 180 -22.26 -1.71 4.38
CA GLU A 180 -22.35 -0.85 3.19
C GLU A 180 -21.22 0.18 3.18
N ASP A 181 -20.91 0.80 4.32
CA ASP A 181 -19.78 1.74 4.43
C ASP A 181 -18.45 1.04 4.13
N ARG A 182 -18.25 -0.17 4.67
CA ARG A 182 -17.07 -1.00 4.37
C ARG A 182 -16.98 -1.33 2.88
N MET A 183 -18.08 -1.77 2.28
CA MET A 183 -18.13 -2.12 0.86
C MET A 183 -17.81 -0.90 -0.02
N TYR A 184 -18.43 0.24 0.27
CA TYR A 184 -18.19 1.48 -0.48
C TYR A 184 -16.72 1.90 -0.44
N ILE A 185 -16.11 1.94 0.76
CA ILE A 185 -14.69 2.30 0.92
C ILE A 185 -13.78 1.31 0.15
N THR A 186 -14.10 0.03 0.18
CA THR A 186 -13.34 -1.00 -0.54
C THR A 186 -13.44 -0.80 -2.05
N GLU A 187 -14.65 -0.53 -2.57
CA GLU A 187 -14.89 -0.29 -4.00
C GLU A 187 -14.28 1.03 -4.49
N CYS A 188 -14.11 2.05 -3.62
CA CYS A 188 -13.35 3.26 -3.98
C CYS A 188 -11.93 2.91 -4.45
N VAL A 189 -11.24 2.03 -3.72
CA VAL A 189 -9.86 1.61 -4.03
C VAL A 189 -9.85 0.59 -5.17
N ARG A 190 -10.79 -0.35 -5.17
CA ARG A 190 -10.82 -1.45 -6.12
C ARG A 190 -11.33 -1.08 -7.51
N ARG A 191 -12.27 -0.13 -7.59
CA ARG A 191 -13.03 0.13 -8.82
C ARG A 191 -13.24 1.62 -9.11
N TYR A 192 -13.82 2.40 -8.20
CA TYR A 192 -14.29 3.74 -8.55
C TYR A 192 -13.14 4.69 -8.92
N LEU A 193 -12.10 4.77 -8.07
CA LEU A 193 -10.95 5.59 -8.40
C LEU A 193 -10.19 5.04 -9.62
N PRO A 194 -9.88 3.73 -9.72
CA PRO A 194 -9.30 3.16 -10.93
C PRO A 194 -10.06 3.47 -12.22
N ASP A 195 -11.38 3.28 -12.23
CA ASP A 195 -12.23 3.52 -13.41
C ASP A 195 -12.20 5.01 -13.80
N THR A 196 -12.27 5.93 -12.82
CA THR A 196 -12.15 7.38 -13.04
C THR A 196 -10.80 7.76 -13.64
N LEU A 197 -9.70 7.23 -13.10
CA LEU A 197 -8.35 7.50 -13.61
C LEU A 197 -8.15 6.91 -15.01
N GLN A 198 -8.65 5.70 -15.27
CA GLN A 198 -8.58 5.07 -16.58
C GLN A 198 -9.37 5.86 -17.63
N ALA A 199 -10.56 6.36 -17.28
CA ALA A 199 -11.36 7.20 -18.16
C ALA A 199 -10.63 8.50 -18.52
N TYR A 200 -9.93 9.11 -17.57
CA TYR A 200 -9.10 10.29 -17.82
C TYR A 200 -7.90 9.98 -18.72
N LEU A 201 -7.20 8.87 -18.46
CA LEU A 201 -6.05 8.45 -19.28
C LEU A 201 -6.42 8.08 -20.72
N ALA A 202 -7.65 7.59 -20.94
CA ALA A 202 -8.15 7.28 -22.27
C ALA A 202 -8.30 8.52 -23.18
N ILE A 203 -8.32 9.73 -22.61
CA ILE A 203 -8.34 10.98 -23.35
C ILE A 203 -6.90 11.31 -23.77
N PRO A 204 -6.63 11.60 -25.07
CA PRO A 204 -5.32 12.01 -25.55
C PRO A 204 -4.77 13.20 -24.75
N SER A 205 -3.49 13.15 -24.38
CA SER A 205 -2.87 14.13 -23.48
C SER A 205 -3.00 15.58 -23.97
N ASP A 206 -2.95 15.80 -25.29
CA ASP A 206 -3.11 17.10 -25.95
C ASP A 206 -4.52 17.68 -25.87
N ARG A 207 -5.51 16.86 -25.48
CA ARG A 207 -6.93 17.25 -25.40
C ARG A 207 -7.48 17.32 -23.98
N ARG A 208 -6.69 16.98 -22.96
CA ARG A 208 -7.19 16.91 -21.57
C ARG A 208 -7.53 18.26 -20.97
N ASP A 209 -6.85 19.32 -21.42
CA ASP A 209 -7.12 20.70 -21.02
C ASP A 209 -8.13 21.40 -21.95
N ALA A 210 -8.48 20.77 -23.08
CA ALA A 210 -9.48 21.31 -24.00
C ALA A 210 -10.89 21.12 -23.44
N VAL A 211 -11.76 22.08 -23.73
CA VAL A 211 -13.18 22.02 -23.35
C VAL A 211 -13.85 20.84 -24.04
N LEU A 212 -14.47 19.97 -23.24
CA LEU A 212 -15.27 18.85 -23.72
C LEU A 212 -16.64 19.34 -24.20
N LEU A 213 -17.17 18.68 -25.24
CA LEU A 213 -18.35 19.08 -26.01
C LEU A 213 -19.63 19.31 -25.18
N GLU A 214 -19.78 18.69 -24.02
CA GLU A 214 -21.05 18.68 -23.27
C GLU A 214 -21.13 19.62 -22.06
N GLY A 215 -20.08 20.37 -21.68
CA GLY A 215 -20.11 21.01 -20.36
C GLY A 215 -19.25 22.23 -20.07
N ASN A 216 -18.61 22.86 -21.07
CA ASN A 216 -17.65 23.96 -20.83
C ASN A 216 -16.52 23.60 -19.83
N ARG A 217 -16.22 22.32 -19.64
CA ARG A 217 -15.22 21.81 -18.70
C ARG A 217 -14.19 20.98 -19.43
N SER A 218 -12.95 21.07 -18.98
CA SER A 218 -11.88 20.20 -19.46
C SER A 218 -11.97 18.80 -18.82
N ALA A 219 -11.23 17.83 -19.34
CA ALA A 219 -11.12 16.52 -18.71
C ALA A 219 -10.47 16.61 -17.33
N ALA A 220 -9.50 17.53 -17.17
CA ALA A 220 -8.87 17.81 -15.88
C ALA A 220 -9.88 18.34 -14.85
N ASP A 221 -10.78 19.25 -15.25
CA ASP A 221 -11.82 19.78 -14.37
C ASP A 221 -12.82 18.70 -13.95
N LEU A 222 -13.20 17.82 -14.88
CA LEU A 222 -14.08 16.69 -14.58
C LEU A 222 -13.42 15.70 -13.61
N LEU A 223 -12.14 15.39 -13.82
CA LEU A 223 -11.39 14.53 -12.90
C LEU A 223 -11.34 15.14 -11.50
N ALA A 224 -10.97 16.42 -11.39
CA ALA A 224 -10.91 17.12 -10.12
C ALA A 224 -12.27 17.12 -9.40
N GLN A 225 -13.37 17.31 -10.14
CA GLN A 225 -14.71 17.23 -9.56
C GLN A 225 -15.07 15.81 -9.08
N GLN A 226 -14.73 14.78 -9.85
CA GLN A 226 -15.00 13.39 -9.45
C GLN A 226 -14.20 12.99 -8.21
N LEU A 227 -12.93 13.39 -8.13
CA LEU A 227 -12.10 13.17 -6.95
C LEU A 227 -12.68 13.87 -5.72
N GLU A 228 -13.18 15.09 -5.89
CA GLU A 228 -13.84 15.84 -4.81
C GLU A 228 -15.11 15.15 -4.30
N LEU A 229 -15.94 14.60 -5.19
CA LEU A 229 -17.12 13.83 -4.81
C LEU A 229 -16.74 12.55 -4.03
N LEU A 230 -15.76 11.80 -4.53
CA LEU A 230 -15.26 10.61 -3.83
C LEU A 230 -14.69 10.96 -2.45
N ARG A 231 -13.93 12.06 -2.35
CA ARG A 231 -13.37 12.55 -1.11
C ARG A 231 -14.46 12.89 -0.09
N GLY A 232 -15.48 13.67 -0.50
CA GLY A 232 -16.59 14.05 0.38
C GLY A 232 -17.37 12.84 0.91
N GLU A 233 -17.57 11.81 0.08
CA GLU A 233 -18.24 10.57 0.51
C GLU A 233 -17.40 9.75 1.51
N LEU A 234 -16.08 9.71 1.33
CA LEU A 234 -15.17 9.06 2.28
C LEU A 234 -15.10 9.82 3.62
N GLU A 235 -15.08 11.14 3.60
CA GLU A 235 -15.05 11.98 4.81
C GLU A 235 -16.31 11.79 5.66
N GLN A 236 -17.48 11.72 5.03
CA GLN A 236 -18.74 11.43 5.73
C GLN A 236 -18.71 10.08 6.43
N ARG A 237 -18.08 9.07 5.82
CA ARG A 237 -17.93 7.73 6.41
C ARG A 237 -16.88 7.70 7.51
N GLU A 238 -15.77 8.42 7.34
CA GLU A 238 -14.75 8.62 8.39
C GLU A 238 -15.37 9.27 9.64
N ALA A 239 -16.21 10.30 9.45
CA ALA A 239 -16.91 10.98 10.54
C ALA A 239 -17.87 10.05 11.31
N ARG A 240 -18.63 9.20 10.60
CA ARG A 240 -19.48 8.17 11.22
C ARG A 240 -18.66 7.16 12.03
N LEU A 241 -17.53 6.73 11.49
CA LEU A 241 -16.64 5.82 12.19
C LEU A 241 -16.05 6.45 13.46
N ALA A 242 -15.63 7.72 13.40
CA ALA A 242 -15.14 8.46 14.56
C ALA A 242 -16.21 8.60 15.65
N ARG A 243 -17.47 8.83 15.27
CA ARG A 243 -18.61 8.90 16.20
C ARG A 243 -18.85 7.57 16.91
N SER A 244 -18.83 6.44 16.19
CA SER A 244 -18.98 5.12 16.79
C SER A 244 -17.88 4.80 17.82
N ALA A 245 -16.65 5.23 17.55
CA ALA A 245 -15.54 5.09 18.48
C ALA A 245 -15.74 5.94 19.75
N ALA A 246 -16.19 7.19 19.60
CA ALA A 246 -16.49 8.08 20.72
C ALA A 246 -17.62 7.52 21.61
N ASP A 247 -18.69 6.98 21.01
CA ASP A 247 -19.79 6.36 21.74
C ASP A 247 -19.34 5.14 22.56
N SER A 248 -18.40 4.36 22.00
CA SER A 248 -17.80 3.23 22.72
C SER A 248 -17.00 3.68 23.95
N LEU A 249 -16.24 4.76 23.84
CA LEU A 249 -15.54 5.37 24.99
C LEU A 249 -16.52 5.88 26.05
N LEU A 250 -17.60 6.54 25.65
CA LEU A 250 -18.63 7.03 26.56
C LEU A 250 -19.35 5.87 27.29
N ARG A 251 -19.65 4.77 26.59
CA ARG A 251 -20.22 3.56 27.22
C ARG A 251 -19.28 2.99 28.28
N GLN A 252 -18.00 2.91 27.99
CA GLN A 252 -16.99 2.43 28.95
C GLN A 252 -16.89 3.35 30.17
N GLN A 253 -16.92 4.67 29.97
CA GLN A 253 -16.93 5.64 31.07
C GLN A 253 -18.14 5.43 31.98
N ARG A 254 -19.35 5.30 31.41
CA ARG A 254 -20.59 5.05 32.18
C ARG A 254 -20.53 3.75 32.97
N PHE A 255 -19.98 2.69 32.38
CA PHE A 255 -19.77 1.41 33.06
C PHE A 255 -18.81 1.53 34.26
N LEU A 256 -17.68 2.23 34.09
CA LEU A 256 -16.72 2.45 35.17
C LEU A 256 -17.32 3.30 36.31
N GLN A 257 -18.12 4.31 35.98
CA GLN A 257 -18.85 5.12 36.95
C GLN A 257 -19.88 4.29 37.72
N ALA A 258 -20.63 3.41 37.04
CA ALA A 258 -21.62 2.53 37.67
C ALA A 258 -20.96 1.55 38.65
N LYS A 259 -19.80 0.98 38.32
CA LYS A 259 -19.04 0.10 39.21
C LYS A 259 -18.44 0.79 40.44
N ARG A 260 -18.37 2.12 40.44
CA ARG A 260 -17.80 2.93 41.53
C ARG A 260 -18.81 3.30 42.61
N LYS A 261 -20.11 3.16 42.34
CA LYS A 261 -21.15 3.35 43.37
C LYS A 261 -21.25 2.05 44.21
N PRO A 262 -21.03 2.11 45.54
CA PRO A 262 -21.17 0.95 46.42
C PRO A 262 -22.62 0.47 46.52
#